data_AF-A0A812ZSI7-F1
#
_entry.id   AF-A0A812ZSI7-F1
#
_cell.length_a   1.000
_cell.length_b   1.000
_cell.length_c   1.000
_cell.angle_alpha   90.00
_cell.angle_beta   90.00
_cell.angle_gamma   90.00
#
_symmetry.space_group_name_H-M   'P 1'
#
loop_
_entity.id
_entity.type
_entity.pdbx_description
1 polymer ?
#
loop_
_entity_poly.entity_id
_entity_poly.type
_entity_poly.pdbx_seq_one_letter_code
_entity_poly.pdbx_strand_id
1 'polypeptide(L)'
;MNNEYWTRLGHEESVKLLDLKDPARTFPIFWHADGVRVYKHQKCWVYSYSCALKKGPSLSSKLLLLLVRETLVVKPSTHDRIGEVVGWIQRVLQTGKYPDKDINGQSWPVGSREERLANLEFAGGYKCAFSAFKGDWEARVLIHKLQRSYNHINICEHCPACKSNNAFNYRNFSPDAAYLDVSFTHAQYLVMTPPEFHSSWLNVPGWTKDRNLEDLLHVLHQGVACFVVPGLVCAHVEAKLGDGIRLQDLGFELENRVWKHYKAWCRRTKVAGCGHRFNLTRFGREQWGYYPELHSCYKAYTVKMLIYWVYAFLCDEDRNVPNSGNRLRLSYALAKTQWLFDRSGPFLTRQVKDEAVYLGLSFLLLYQFLAVENIPQHKRNWKIVPKFHSFLHLLQYVKRTSRNPRWEHCYQDEDLMKQIGNIASSTHPFTMDKVTCNRYRALLEFGDVF
;
A
#
# COMPACT_ATOMS: atom_id res chain seq x y z
N MET A 1 2.06 20.12 -15.04
CA MET A 1 1.80 18.97 -14.14
C MET A 1 2.37 19.20 -12.73
N ASN A 2 3.64 19.57 -12.55
CA ASN A 2 4.21 19.87 -11.22
C ASN A 2 3.42 20.94 -10.45
N ASN A 3 3.17 22.09 -11.08
CA ASN A 3 2.40 23.17 -10.46
C ASN A 3 1.02 22.68 -10.00
N GLU A 4 0.27 22.01 -10.87
CA GLU A 4 -1.04 21.44 -10.53
C GLU A 4 -0.97 20.47 -9.34
N TYR A 5 0.06 19.61 -9.28
CA TYR A 5 0.24 18.68 -8.18
C TYR A 5 0.34 19.39 -6.83
N TRP A 6 1.20 20.41 -6.74
CA TRP A 6 1.41 21.16 -5.51
C TRP A 6 0.25 22.08 -5.19
N THR A 7 -0.36 22.73 -6.19
CA THR A 7 -1.55 23.57 -5.97
C THR A 7 -2.70 22.76 -5.38
N ARG A 8 -2.95 21.55 -5.89
CA ARG A 8 -4.01 20.66 -5.37
C ARG A 8 -3.74 20.13 -3.96
N LEU A 9 -2.50 20.17 -3.49
CA LEU A 9 -2.12 19.75 -2.15
C LEU A 9 -1.68 20.90 -1.25
N GLY A 10 -1.76 22.15 -1.70
CA GLY A 10 -1.28 23.31 -0.94
C GLY A 10 -2.03 23.53 0.38
N HIS A 11 -3.22 22.94 0.52
CA HIS A 11 -3.97 22.95 1.78
C HIS A 11 -3.40 21.99 2.83
N GLU A 12 -2.64 20.98 2.43
CA GLU A 12 -2.04 19.98 3.32
C GLU A 12 -0.91 20.57 4.16
N GLU A 13 -0.92 20.33 5.47
CA GLU A 13 0.14 20.78 6.40
C GLU A 13 1.55 20.40 5.92
N SER A 14 1.72 19.13 5.51
CA SER A 14 2.98 18.64 4.93
C SER A 14 3.51 19.47 3.77
N VAL A 15 2.64 20.03 2.92
CA VAL A 15 3.05 20.85 1.77
C VAL A 15 3.37 22.28 2.20
N LYS A 16 2.63 22.82 3.16
CA LYS A 16 2.94 24.12 3.76
C LYS A 16 4.32 24.14 4.42
N LEU A 17 4.70 23.03 5.06
CA LEU A 17 6.03 22.84 5.67
C LEU A 17 7.19 22.81 4.65
N LEU A 18 6.92 22.65 3.35
CA LEU A 18 7.96 22.63 2.32
C LEU A 18 8.38 24.03 1.86
N ASP A 19 7.60 25.08 2.13
CA ASP A 19 7.83 26.47 1.66
C ASP A 19 8.25 26.55 0.18
N LEU A 20 7.44 25.96 -0.70
CA LEU A 20 7.77 25.83 -2.13
C LEU A 20 7.69 27.17 -2.87
N LYS A 21 8.85 27.78 -3.13
CA LYS A 21 8.96 29.05 -3.87
C LYS A 21 8.66 28.95 -5.37
N ASP A 22 8.93 27.80 -5.99
CA ASP A 22 8.65 27.54 -7.41
C ASP A 22 8.05 26.14 -7.61
N PRO A 23 6.73 25.98 -7.40
CA PRO A 23 6.07 24.70 -7.55
C PRO A 23 6.10 24.17 -8.99
N ALA A 24 6.24 25.03 -10.01
CA ALA A 24 6.28 24.60 -11.40
C ALA A 24 7.56 23.85 -11.73
N ARG A 25 8.69 24.25 -11.13
CA ARG A 25 10.00 23.58 -11.28
C ARG A 25 10.34 22.58 -10.18
N THR A 26 9.41 22.29 -9.26
CA THR A 26 9.62 21.32 -8.18
C THR A 26 8.94 19.98 -8.47
N PHE A 27 9.71 18.91 -8.61
CA PHE A 27 9.16 17.56 -8.77
C PHE A 27 8.77 16.94 -7.42
N PRO A 28 7.56 16.37 -7.29
CA PRO A 28 7.17 15.60 -6.10
C PRO A 28 7.84 14.23 -6.06
N ILE A 29 8.56 13.93 -4.98
CA ILE A 29 9.30 12.67 -4.81
C ILE A 29 8.60 11.74 -3.82
N PHE A 30 8.34 10.51 -4.25
CA PHE A 30 8.02 9.40 -3.37
C PHE A 30 9.26 8.62 -3.02
N TRP A 31 9.45 8.39 -1.73
CA TRP A 31 10.35 7.39 -1.22
C TRP A 31 9.62 6.08 -1.05
N HIS A 32 10.34 4.99 -1.27
CA HIS A 32 9.86 3.65 -1.05
C HIS A 32 10.94 2.85 -0.33
N ALA A 33 10.54 2.06 0.66
CA ALA A 33 11.40 1.06 1.24
C ALA A 33 10.63 -0.23 1.52
N ASP A 34 11.29 -1.36 1.23
CA ASP A 34 10.76 -2.69 1.51
C ASP A 34 11.91 -3.69 1.63
N GLY A 35 11.59 -4.86 2.16
CA GLY A 35 12.50 -5.96 2.34
C GLY A 35 12.33 -7.05 1.28
N VAL A 36 13.38 -7.27 0.48
CA VAL A 36 13.41 -8.31 -0.55
C VAL A 36 14.14 -9.57 -0.05
N ARG A 37 13.53 -10.74 -0.24
CA ARG A 37 14.23 -12.02 -0.04
C ARG A 37 15.14 -12.28 -1.24
N VAL A 38 16.45 -12.40 -1.01
CA VAL A 38 17.44 -12.63 -2.08
C VAL A 38 17.88 -14.08 -2.14
N TYR A 39 18.19 -14.67 -0.99
CA TYR A 39 18.50 -16.10 -0.86
C TYR A 39 17.53 -16.75 0.13
N LYS A 40 17.55 -18.09 0.23
CA LYS A 40 16.62 -18.87 1.07
C LYS A 40 16.47 -18.31 2.50
N HIS A 41 17.56 -17.81 3.07
CA HIS A 41 17.61 -17.28 4.44
C HIS A 41 18.13 -15.83 4.54
N GLN A 42 18.26 -15.11 3.43
CA GLN A 42 18.79 -13.74 3.44
C GLN A 42 17.78 -12.76 2.85
N LYS A 43 17.52 -11.69 3.60
CA LYS A 43 16.70 -10.54 3.24
C LYS A 43 17.62 -9.32 3.04
N CYS A 44 17.24 -8.41 2.16
CA CYS A 44 17.85 -7.10 2.03
C CYS A 44 16.77 -6.03 2.14
N TRP A 45 17.12 -4.88 2.70
CA TRP A 45 16.32 -3.67 2.61
C TRP A 45 16.71 -2.90 1.37
N VAL A 46 15.70 -2.51 0.60
CA VAL A 46 15.86 -1.73 -0.62
C VAL A 46 15.20 -0.40 -0.39
N TYR A 47 15.96 0.68 -0.53
CA TYR A 47 15.45 2.05 -0.55
C TYR A 47 15.49 2.56 -1.97
N SER A 48 14.38 3.11 -2.42
CA SER A 48 14.22 3.63 -3.77
C SER A 48 13.39 4.90 -3.73
N TYR A 49 13.42 5.66 -4.83
CA TYR A 49 12.57 6.82 -4.98
C TYR A 49 12.06 6.95 -6.42
N SER A 50 11.00 7.73 -6.58
CA SER A 50 10.39 8.01 -7.88
C SER A 50 9.67 9.36 -7.86
N CYS A 51 9.47 9.96 -9.03
CA CYS A 51 8.59 11.11 -9.13
C CYS A 51 7.12 10.65 -9.11
N ALA A 52 6.27 11.32 -8.32
CA ALA A 52 4.84 11.01 -8.21
C ALA A 52 4.08 11.11 -9.55
N LEU A 53 4.66 11.78 -10.54
CA LEU A 53 4.08 12.04 -11.85
C LEU A 53 4.64 11.13 -12.94
N LYS A 54 5.76 10.43 -12.69
CA LYS A 54 6.42 9.61 -13.70
C LYS A 54 5.66 8.30 -13.88
N LYS A 55 5.42 7.95 -15.14
CA LYS A 55 4.79 6.68 -15.55
C LYS A 55 5.80 5.84 -16.31
N GLY A 56 5.57 4.53 -16.35
CA GLY A 56 6.36 3.59 -17.15
C GLY A 56 6.70 2.31 -16.40
N PRO A 57 7.49 1.42 -17.02
CA PRO A 57 8.10 0.29 -16.33
C PRO A 57 8.88 0.73 -15.09
N SER A 58 8.98 -0.17 -14.10
CA SER A 58 9.67 0.06 -12.82
C SER A 58 11.11 0.59 -13.01
N LEU A 59 11.95 -0.07 -13.82
CA LEU A 59 13.33 0.36 -14.11
C LEU A 59 13.42 1.76 -14.71
N SER A 60 12.46 2.15 -15.53
CA SER A 60 12.45 3.47 -16.17
C SER A 60 11.95 4.57 -15.23
N SER A 61 11.14 4.23 -14.22
CA SER A 61 10.38 5.22 -13.43
C SER A 61 10.81 5.33 -11.97
N LYS A 62 11.61 4.39 -11.49
CA LYS A 62 12.10 4.33 -10.11
C LYS A 62 13.61 4.21 -10.11
N LEU A 63 14.22 4.72 -9.05
CA LEU A 63 15.66 4.71 -8.87
C LEU A 63 16.01 4.07 -7.53
N LEU A 64 16.90 3.08 -7.57
CA LEU A 64 17.53 2.52 -6.38
C LEU A 64 18.44 3.58 -5.73
N LEU A 65 18.23 3.85 -4.44
CA LEU A 65 19.15 4.64 -3.63
C LEU A 65 20.16 3.74 -2.91
N LEU A 66 19.66 2.72 -2.22
CA LEU A 66 20.46 1.93 -1.28
C LEU A 66 19.92 0.50 -1.21
N LEU A 67 20.84 -0.46 -1.08
CA LEU A 67 20.56 -1.85 -0.75
C LEU A 67 21.40 -2.26 0.46
N VAL A 68 20.74 -2.70 1.53
CA VAL A 68 21.39 -3.11 2.79
C VAL A 68 21.02 -4.55 3.12
N ARG A 69 22.00 -5.40 3.40
CA ARG A 69 21.75 -6.75 3.90
C ARG A 69 21.13 -6.70 5.29
N GLU A 70 20.11 -7.51 5.53
CA GLU A 70 19.46 -7.62 6.85
C GLU A 70 20.47 -7.91 7.96
N THR A 71 21.49 -8.73 7.68
CA THR A 71 22.54 -9.09 8.65
C THR A 71 23.43 -7.93 9.07
N LEU A 72 23.41 -6.82 8.33
CA LEU A 72 24.14 -5.59 8.66
C LEU A 72 23.23 -4.52 9.27
N VAL A 73 21.92 -4.77 9.35
CA VAL A 73 20.96 -3.83 9.94
C VAL A 73 20.99 -3.98 11.46
N VAL A 74 21.41 -2.92 12.14
CA VAL A 74 21.26 -2.76 13.59
C VAL A 74 19.94 -2.02 13.82
N LYS A 75 18.87 -2.75 14.13
CA LYS A 75 17.54 -2.16 14.33
C LYS A 75 17.44 -1.43 15.68
N PRO A 76 16.85 -0.23 15.76
CA PRO A 76 16.36 0.61 14.64
C PRO A 76 17.41 1.54 14.03
N SER A 77 18.60 1.66 14.63
CA SER A 77 19.63 2.66 14.34
C SER A 77 20.04 2.77 12.86
N THR A 78 20.13 1.65 12.13
CA THR A 78 20.44 1.69 10.69
C THR A 78 19.36 2.41 9.90
N HIS A 79 18.08 2.15 10.18
CA HIS A 79 16.98 2.86 9.52
C HIS A 79 16.95 4.34 9.92
N ASP A 80 17.31 4.65 11.16
CA ASP A 80 17.40 6.04 11.62
C ASP A 80 18.49 6.83 10.88
N ARG A 81 19.68 6.24 10.72
CA ARG A 81 20.73 6.87 9.92
C ARG A 81 20.33 7.04 8.46
N ILE A 82 19.58 6.10 7.88
CA ILE A 82 19.05 6.24 6.52
C ILE A 82 18.05 7.39 6.44
N GLY A 83 17.16 7.55 7.43
CA GLY A 83 16.23 8.67 7.51
C GLY A 83 16.93 10.04 7.55
N GLU A 84 18.02 10.15 8.32
CA GLU A 84 18.88 11.35 8.35
C GLU A 84 19.51 11.64 6.98
N VAL A 85 20.06 10.62 6.32
CA VAL A 85 20.64 10.73 4.96
C VAL A 85 19.58 11.20 3.96
N VAL A 86 18.39 10.60 3.98
CA VAL A 86 17.27 11.00 3.13
C VAL A 86 16.86 12.43 3.43
N GLY A 87 16.87 12.85 4.70
CA GLY A 87 16.60 14.23 5.10
C GLY A 87 17.59 15.23 4.52
N TRP A 88 18.89 14.91 4.58
CA TRP A 88 19.93 15.72 3.94
C TRP A 88 19.74 15.77 2.42
N ILE A 89 19.55 14.62 1.76
CA ILE A 89 19.29 14.56 0.31
C ILE A 89 18.10 15.44 -0.06
N GLN A 90 17.00 15.38 0.69
CA GLN A 90 15.79 16.16 0.39
C GLN A 90 16.00 17.66 0.57
N ARG A 91 16.72 18.10 1.61
CA ARG A 91 17.09 19.52 1.75
C ARG A 91 17.91 20.02 0.56
N VAL A 92 18.92 19.26 0.13
CA VAL A 92 19.73 19.59 -1.04
C VAL A 92 18.88 19.62 -2.31
N LEU A 93 18.04 18.61 -2.50
CA LEU A 93 17.16 18.50 -3.65
C LEU A 93 16.16 19.67 -3.78
N GLN A 94 15.71 20.23 -2.65
CA GLN A 94 14.82 21.39 -2.61
C GLN A 94 15.50 22.71 -2.98
N THR A 95 16.83 22.82 -2.80
CA THR A 95 17.53 24.04 -3.20
C THR A 95 17.69 24.14 -4.72
N GLY A 96 17.76 23.00 -5.42
CA GLY A 96 18.12 22.93 -6.84
C GLY A 96 19.60 23.20 -7.10
N LYS A 97 20.43 23.15 -6.04
CA LYS A 97 21.86 23.47 -6.07
C LYS A 97 22.68 22.36 -5.44
N TYR A 98 23.89 22.15 -5.97
CA TYR A 98 24.85 21.27 -5.32
C TYR A 98 25.16 21.79 -3.91
N PRO A 99 25.25 20.89 -2.91
CA PRO A 99 25.49 21.29 -1.53
C PRO A 99 26.92 21.83 -1.39
N ASP A 100 27.09 22.83 -0.53
CA ASP A 100 28.39 23.40 -0.15
C ASP A 100 29.05 22.65 1.02
N LYS A 101 28.29 21.78 1.69
CA LYS A 101 28.72 20.96 2.82
C LYS A 101 28.26 19.52 2.67
N ASP A 102 29.01 18.61 3.26
CA ASP A 102 28.64 17.20 3.34
C ASP A 102 27.45 16.97 4.29
N ILE A 103 27.07 15.70 4.46
CA ILE A 103 25.98 15.31 5.36
C ILE A 103 26.25 15.63 6.84
N ASN A 104 27.51 15.75 7.24
CA ASN A 104 27.93 16.06 8.60
C ASN A 104 28.13 17.57 8.81
N GLY A 105 27.82 18.40 7.80
CA GLY A 105 27.99 19.85 7.86
C GLY A 105 29.42 20.33 7.66
N GLN A 106 30.33 19.46 7.21
CA GLN A 106 31.71 19.79 6.92
C GLN A 106 31.83 20.35 5.50
N SER A 107 32.65 21.39 5.32
CA SER A 107 32.96 21.89 3.98
C SER A 107 33.69 20.82 3.16
N TRP A 108 33.50 20.84 1.85
CA TRP A 108 34.22 19.95 0.95
C TRP A 108 35.74 20.21 0.99
N PRO A 109 36.59 19.19 0.76
CA PRO A 109 38.03 19.38 0.69
C PRO A 109 38.41 20.37 -0.41
N VAL A 110 39.38 21.25 -0.13
CA VAL A 110 39.88 22.23 -1.10
C VAL A 110 40.42 21.51 -2.34
N GLY A 111 40.00 21.97 -3.52
CA GLY A 111 40.32 21.39 -4.83
C GLY A 111 39.49 20.17 -5.22
N SER A 112 38.54 19.73 -4.38
CA SER A 112 37.64 18.61 -4.72
C SER A 112 36.67 18.97 -5.83
N ARG A 113 36.06 17.95 -6.45
CA ARG A 113 35.01 18.17 -7.45
C ARG A 113 33.78 18.80 -6.82
N GLU A 114 33.45 18.37 -5.61
CA GLU A 114 32.29 18.79 -4.83
C GLU A 114 32.41 20.27 -4.45
N GLU A 115 33.59 20.73 -4.02
CA GLU A 115 33.85 22.16 -3.77
C GLU A 115 33.62 22.99 -5.04
N ARG A 116 34.13 22.54 -6.19
CA ARG A 116 33.93 23.25 -7.48
C ARG A 116 32.47 23.32 -7.91
N LEU A 117 31.66 22.34 -7.51
CA LEU A 117 30.24 22.28 -7.85
C LEU A 117 29.37 23.01 -6.83
N ALA A 118 29.85 23.24 -5.61
CA ALA A 118 29.11 23.84 -4.51
C ALA A 118 28.35 25.11 -4.95
N ASN A 119 27.08 25.20 -4.57
CA ASN A 119 26.15 26.29 -4.91
C ASN A 119 25.82 26.48 -6.40
N LEU A 120 26.41 25.72 -7.32
CA LEU A 120 25.96 25.69 -8.71
C LEU A 120 24.60 25.00 -8.82
N GLU A 121 23.78 25.44 -9.77
CA GLU A 121 22.51 24.79 -10.05
C GLU A 121 22.74 23.41 -10.67
N PHE A 122 22.07 22.38 -10.14
CA PHE A 122 21.98 21.11 -10.86
C PHE A 122 20.68 21.07 -11.66
N ALA A 123 20.72 20.35 -12.78
CA ALA A 123 19.57 20.15 -13.67
C ALA A 123 18.86 21.45 -14.08
N GLY A 124 19.59 22.56 -14.30
CA GLY A 124 18.99 23.83 -14.74
C GLY A 124 18.07 24.50 -13.72
N GLY A 125 18.35 24.30 -12.43
CA GLY A 125 17.60 24.92 -11.32
C GLY A 125 16.29 24.19 -10.99
N TYR A 126 16.04 23.02 -11.58
CA TYR A 126 14.93 22.16 -11.17
C TYR A 126 15.15 21.63 -9.76
N LYS A 127 14.05 21.50 -9.02
CA LYS A 127 14.02 21.10 -7.62
C LYS A 127 13.25 19.81 -7.46
N CYS A 128 13.46 19.16 -6.33
CA CYS A 128 12.68 18.01 -5.91
C CYS A 128 12.25 18.24 -4.47
N ALA A 129 11.02 17.86 -4.11
CA ALA A 129 10.53 17.97 -2.75
C ALA A 129 9.87 16.68 -2.30
N PHE A 130 10.00 16.38 -1.01
CA PHE A 130 9.35 15.23 -0.40
C PHE A 130 7.85 15.33 -0.61
N SER A 131 7.31 14.26 -1.15
CA SER A 131 5.88 14.12 -1.34
C SER A 131 5.36 13.06 -0.39
N ALA A 132 5.89 11.84 -0.39
CA ALA A 132 5.41 10.81 0.52
C ALA A 132 6.41 9.67 0.70
N PHE A 133 6.18 8.88 1.73
CA PHE A 133 6.80 7.58 1.95
C PHE A 133 5.81 6.46 1.61
N LYS A 134 6.33 5.40 0.98
CA LYS A 134 5.63 4.17 0.64
C LYS A 134 6.41 2.97 1.18
N GLY A 135 5.68 1.93 1.50
CA GLY A 135 6.24 0.66 1.93
C GLY A 135 5.10 -0.22 2.41
N ASP A 136 5.37 -1.50 2.55
CA ASP A 136 4.42 -2.38 3.23
C ASP A 136 4.30 -1.99 4.72
N TRP A 137 3.43 -2.69 5.44
CA TRP A 137 3.23 -2.41 6.86
C TRP A 137 4.43 -2.77 7.74
N GLU A 138 5.23 -3.79 7.37
CA GLU A 138 6.44 -4.13 8.11
C GLU A 138 7.46 -2.99 8.01
N ALA A 139 7.71 -2.51 6.79
CA ALA A 139 8.61 -1.40 6.50
C ALA A 139 8.19 -0.14 7.24
N ARG A 140 6.90 0.23 7.21
CA ARG A 140 6.39 1.40 7.94
C ARG A 140 6.63 1.30 9.45
N VAL A 141 6.32 0.15 10.04
CA VAL A 141 6.51 -0.07 11.48
C VAL A 141 7.99 0.06 11.87
N LEU A 142 8.88 -0.59 11.12
CA LEU A 142 10.31 -0.60 11.44
C LEU A 142 10.98 0.76 11.19
N ILE A 143 10.69 1.40 10.06
CA ILE A 143 11.36 2.64 9.64
C ILE A 143 10.83 3.85 10.41
N HIS A 144 9.53 3.90 10.71
CA HIS A 144 8.93 5.00 11.46
C HIS A 144 8.75 4.70 12.94
N LYS A 145 9.28 3.56 13.42
CA LYS A 145 9.26 3.14 14.83
C LYS A 145 7.85 3.17 15.44
N LEU A 146 6.84 2.79 14.65
CA LEU A 146 5.43 2.95 15.01
C LEU A 146 5.06 2.12 16.24
N GLN A 147 4.72 2.79 17.34
CA GLN A 147 4.21 2.19 18.58
C GLN A 147 2.70 1.87 18.50
N ARG A 148 2.05 2.30 17.42
CA ARG A 148 0.64 2.05 17.11
C ARG A 148 0.59 1.44 15.72
N SER A 149 0.27 0.15 15.62
CA SER A 149 0.26 -0.57 14.35
C SER A 149 -0.55 -1.85 14.44
N TYR A 150 -0.73 -2.52 13.31
CA TYR A 150 -1.52 -3.75 13.21
C TYR A 150 -1.17 -4.86 14.22
N ASN A 151 0.07 -4.90 14.71
CA ASN A 151 0.53 -5.86 15.71
C ASN A 151 0.23 -5.45 17.16
N HIS A 152 -0.06 -4.18 17.42
CA HIS A 152 -0.33 -3.64 18.75
C HIS A 152 -1.82 -3.72 19.13
N ILE A 153 -2.14 -3.41 20.39
CA ILE A 153 -3.52 -3.20 20.85
C ILE A 153 -4.10 -1.95 20.20
N ASN A 154 -3.33 -0.85 20.23
CA ASN A 154 -3.60 0.38 19.50
C ASN A 154 -3.14 0.21 18.06
N ILE A 155 -4.09 0.07 17.12
CA ILE A 155 -3.75 -0.43 15.78
C ILE A 155 -3.39 0.65 14.77
N CYS A 156 -3.66 1.92 15.10
CA CYS A 156 -3.62 3.02 14.15
C CYS A 156 -2.89 4.25 14.71
N GLU A 157 -2.05 4.86 13.88
CA GLU A 157 -1.34 6.12 14.13
C GLU A 157 -2.20 7.37 13.86
N HIS A 158 -3.33 7.23 13.18
CA HIS A 158 -4.21 8.34 12.82
C HIS A 158 -5.33 8.58 13.83
N CYS A 159 -5.72 7.57 14.63
CA CYS A 159 -6.87 7.68 15.54
C CYS A 159 -6.75 6.72 16.75
N PRO A 160 -7.64 6.79 17.75
CA PRO A 160 -7.58 5.94 18.95
C PRO A 160 -8.03 4.49 18.72
N ALA A 161 -8.30 4.07 17.47
CA ALA A 161 -8.78 2.72 17.17
C ALA A 161 -7.88 1.62 17.73
N CYS A 162 -8.50 0.63 18.37
CA CYS A 162 -7.80 -0.43 19.07
C CYS A 162 -8.60 -1.75 19.08
N LYS A 163 -7.93 -2.84 19.50
CA LYS A 163 -8.48 -4.21 19.53
C LYS A 163 -9.35 -4.50 20.76
N SER A 164 -9.11 -3.82 21.89
CA SER A 164 -9.66 -4.21 23.20
C SER A 164 -10.71 -3.26 23.77
N ASN A 165 -10.72 -1.98 23.38
CA ASN A 165 -11.72 -1.02 23.86
C ASN A 165 -12.93 -1.01 22.91
N ASN A 166 -14.12 -1.32 23.45
CA ASN A 166 -15.36 -1.33 22.68
C ASN A 166 -15.72 0.05 22.10
N ALA A 167 -15.41 1.16 22.81
CA ALA A 167 -15.69 2.51 22.35
C ALA A 167 -14.87 2.87 21.09
N PHE A 168 -13.62 2.40 21.03
CA PHE A 168 -12.70 2.64 19.91
C PHE A 168 -12.42 1.36 19.12
N ASN A 169 -13.42 0.48 19.01
CA ASN A 169 -13.26 -0.79 18.32
C ASN A 169 -13.01 -0.54 16.83
N TYR A 170 -11.84 -0.92 16.32
CA TYR A 170 -11.47 -0.70 14.92
C TYR A 170 -12.40 -1.36 13.89
N ARG A 171 -13.23 -2.31 14.34
CA ARG A 171 -14.20 -3.04 13.51
C ARG A 171 -15.53 -2.30 13.36
N ASN A 172 -15.72 -1.20 14.08
CA ASN A 172 -16.94 -0.39 13.97
C ASN A 172 -16.76 0.69 12.90
N PHE A 173 -17.30 0.50 11.72
CA PHE A 173 -17.29 1.43 10.59
C PHE A 173 -18.54 2.30 10.51
N SER A 174 -19.38 2.29 11.55
CA SER A 174 -20.57 3.14 11.63
C SER A 174 -20.18 4.63 11.50
N PRO A 175 -21.03 5.50 10.92
CA PRO A 175 -20.73 6.92 10.79
C PRO A 175 -20.50 7.65 12.12
N ASP A 176 -20.98 7.07 13.22
CA ASP A 176 -20.86 7.54 14.61
C ASP A 176 -19.77 6.79 15.40
N ALA A 177 -18.87 6.04 14.75
CA ALA A 177 -17.78 5.36 15.44
C ALA A 177 -16.86 6.39 16.12
N ALA A 178 -16.68 6.28 17.45
CA ALA A 178 -16.04 7.32 18.26
C ALA A 178 -14.60 7.70 17.84
N TYR A 179 -13.87 6.79 17.18
CA TYR A 179 -12.52 7.09 16.69
C TYR A 179 -12.53 8.02 15.45
N LEU A 180 -13.67 8.18 14.77
CA LEU A 180 -13.81 9.10 13.63
C LEU A 180 -13.76 10.57 14.08
N ASP A 181 -14.27 10.86 15.28
CA ASP A 181 -14.27 12.21 15.86
C ASP A 181 -12.90 12.61 16.42
N VAL A 182 -12.02 11.63 16.63
CA VAL A 182 -10.69 11.82 17.24
C VAL A 182 -9.60 11.40 16.26
N SER A 183 -9.32 12.27 15.29
CA SER A 183 -8.15 12.12 14.42
C SER A 183 -6.96 12.86 15.01
N PHE A 184 -5.84 12.15 15.19
CA PHE A 184 -4.61 12.76 15.69
C PHE A 184 -3.97 13.66 14.64
N THR A 185 -3.64 14.88 15.02
CA THR A 185 -2.72 15.74 14.27
C THR A 185 -1.29 15.19 14.33
N HIS A 186 -0.39 15.70 13.49
CA HIS A 186 1.02 15.32 13.57
C HIS A 186 1.65 15.69 14.92
N ALA A 187 1.34 16.89 15.44
CA ALA A 187 1.81 17.34 16.75
C ALA A 187 1.32 16.42 17.89
N GLN A 188 0.02 16.06 17.91
CA GLN A 188 -0.51 15.12 18.90
C GLN A 188 0.16 13.75 18.80
N TYR A 189 0.40 13.26 17.58
CA TYR A 189 1.14 12.01 17.38
C TYR A 189 2.53 12.06 18.00
N LEU A 190 3.27 13.16 17.82
CA LEU A 190 4.60 13.33 18.43
C LEU A 190 4.54 13.42 19.96
N VAL A 191 3.53 14.09 20.52
CA VAL A 191 3.33 14.18 21.98
C VAL A 191 3.02 12.80 22.58
N MET A 192 2.22 11.98 21.90
CA MET A 192 1.89 10.62 22.36
C MET A 192 3.00 9.60 22.12
N THR A 193 4.03 9.94 21.35
CA THR A 193 5.14 9.04 21.02
C THR A 193 6.36 9.46 21.82
N PRO A 194 6.98 8.58 22.63
CA PRO A 194 8.22 8.93 23.31
C PRO A 194 9.32 9.35 22.31
N PRO A 195 10.18 10.33 22.64
CA PRO A 195 11.20 10.87 21.72
C PRO A 195 12.11 9.81 21.07
N GLU A 196 12.48 8.77 21.80
CA GLU A 196 13.31 7.66 21.29
C GLU A 196 12.64 6.87 20.16
N PHE A 197 11.30 6.91 20.09
CA PHE A 197 10.49 6.30 19.03
C PHE A 197 10.06 7.31 17.96
N HIS A 198 10.49 8.57 18.03
CA HIS A 198 10.25 9.52 16.94
C HIS A 198 11.00 9.08 15.69
N SER A 199 10.30 9.04 14.55
CA SER A 199 10.94 8.67 13.29
C SER A 199 12.04 9.67 12.94
N SER A 200 13.22 9.15 12.57
CA SER A 200 14.30 9.92 11.94
C SER A 200 13.86 10.70 10.68
N TRP A 201 12.72 10.35 10.09
CA TRP A 201 12.12 11.07 8.98
C TRP A 201 11.62 12.47 9.36
N LEU A 202 11.59 12.84 10.65
CA LEU A 202 11.49 14.24 11.07
C LEU A 202 12.58 15.13 10.45
N ASN A 203 13.72 14.55 10.06
CA ASN A 203 14.76 15.25 9.32
C ASN A 203 14.41 15.50 7.84
N VAL A 204 13.33 14.94 7.32
CA VAL A 204 12.90 15.12 5.93
C VAL A 204 11.92 16.30 5.87
N PRO A 205 12.26 17.40 5.18
CA PRO A 205 11.36 18.55 5.08
C PRO A 205 9.98 18.17 4.55
N GLY A 206 8.92 18.60 5.24
CA GLY A 206 7.53 18.29 4.93
C GLY A 206 7.08 16.87 5.25
N TRP A 207 7.90 16.04 5.91
CA TRP A 207 7.42 14.78 6.44
C TRP A 207 6.45 15.00 7.61
N THR A 208 5.32 14.32 7.54
CA THR A 208 4.38 14.14 8.65
C THR A 208 3.88 12.70 8.61
N LYS A 209 3.28 12.22 9.71
CA LYS A 209 2.72 10.85 9.76
C LYS A 209 1.72 10.57 8.62
N ASP A 210 0.99 11.59 8.16
CA ASP A 210 -0.04 11.45 7.13
C ASP A 210 0.54 11.34 5.71
N ARG A 211 1.87 11.43 5.59
CA ARG A 211 2.62 11.18 4.36
C ARG A 211 3.27 9.80 4.32
N ASN A 212 3.04 8.96 5.33
CA ASN A 212 3.26 7.52 5.25
C ASN A 212 2.01 6.90 4.63
N LEU A 213 2.02 6.70 3.31
CA LEU A 213 0.78 6.37 2.59
C LEU A 213 0.27 4.98 2.94
N GLU A 214 -1.06 4.90 3.12
CA GLU A 214 -1.79 3.64 3.02
C GLU A 214 -1.85 3.24 1.54
N ASP A 215 -1.07 2.23 1.14
CA ASP A 215 -1.03 1.85 -0.26
C ASP A 215 -2.19 0.90 -0.61
N LEU A 216 -2.83 1.16 -1.75
CA LEU A 216 -3.99 0.37 -2.20
C LEU A 216 -3.65 -1.12 -2.40
N LEU A 217 -2.40 -1.45 -2.74
CA LEU A 217 -1.99 -2.82 -2.99
C LEU A 217 -2.03 -3.64 -1.70
N HIS A 218 -1.33 -3.21 -0.64
CA HIS A 218 -1.25 -3.98 0.60
C HIS A 218 -2.52 -3.87 1.45
N VAL A 219 -3.18 -2.72 1.43
CA VAL A 219 -4.41 -2.48 2.20
C VAL A 219 -5.60 -3.20 1.57
N LEU A 220 -5.86 -2.98 0.27
CA LEU A 220 -7.02 -3.56 -0.39
C LEU A 220 -6.69 -4.91 -1.03
N HIS A 221 -5.76 -4.98 -1.98
CA HIS A 221 -5.58 -6.17 -2.82
C HIS A 221 -4.93 -7.36 -2.12
N GLN A 222 -3.95 -7.14 -1.24
CA GLN A 222 -3.33 -8.19 -0.40
C GLN A 222 -3.80 -8.11 1.06
N GLY A 223 -4.95 -7.48 1.27
CA GLY A 223 -5.50 -7.23 2.58
C GLY A 223 -6.97 -7.53 2.63
N VAL A 224 -7.78 -6.48 2.60
CA VAL A 224 -9.25 -6.56 2.66
C VAL A 224 -9.81 -7.58 1.65
N ALA A 225 -9.40 -7.49 0.38
CA ALA A 225 -9.95 -8.34 -0.68
C ALA A 225 -9.59 -9.83 -0.53
N CYS A 226 -8.47 -10.16 0.15
CA CYS A 226 -8.12 -11.55 0.46
C CYS A 226 -9.12 -12.23 1.40
N PHE A 227 -9.89 -11.46 2.18
CA PHE A 227 -10.96 -11.98 3.04
C PHE A 227 -12.33 -11.85 2.37
N VAL A 228 -12.58 -10.73 1.70
CA VAL A 228 -13.88 -10.43 1.09
C VAL A 228 -14.23 -11.40 -0.03
N VAL A 229 -13.30 -11.64 -0.97
CA VAL A 229 -13.56 -12.52 -2.12
C VAL A 229 -13.95 -13.93 -1.69
N PRO A 230 -13.16 -14.65 -0.87
CA PRO A 230 -13.51 -16.00 -0.47
C PRO A 230 -14.68 -16.02 0.51
N GLY A 231 -14.84 -15.01 1.36
CA GLY A 231 -16.02 -14.85 2.24
C GLY A 231 -17.32 -14.77 1.45
N LEU A 232 -17.36 -13.95 0.38
CA LEU A 232 -18.52 -13.83 -0.51
C LEU A 232 -18.84 -15.15 -1.22
N VAL A 233 -17.83 -15.80 -1.81
CA VAL A 233 -18.01 -17.05 -2.54
C VAL A 233 -18.48 -18.17 -1.61
N CYS A 234 -17.78 -18.41 -0.50
CA CYS A 234 -18.12 -19.47 0.44
C CYS A 234 -19.50 -19.23 1.05
N ALA A 235 -19.81 -18.01 1.51
CA ALA A 235 -21.12 -17.71 2.06
C ALA A 235 -22.25 -17.88 1.04
N HIS A 236 -22.01 -17.55 -0.24
CA HIS A 236 -23.00 -17.74 -1.31
C HIS A 236 -23.23 -19.23 -1.59
N VAL A 237 -22.17 -20.03 -1.71
CA VAL A 237 -22.27 -21.48 -1.93
C VAL A 237 -22.94 -22.19 -0.76
N GLU A 238 -22.56 -21.85 0.48
CA GLU A 238 -23.19 -22.36 1.70
C GLU A 238 -24.70 -22.08 1.71
N ALA A 239 -25.11 -20.82 1.42
CA ALA A 239 -26.52 -20.45 1.40
C ALA A 239 -27.30 -21.15 0.26
N LYS A 240 -26.63 -21.41 -0.87
CA LYS A 240 -27.23 -22.09 -2.02
C LYS A 240 -27.47 -23.58 -1.77
N LEU A 241 -26.53 -24.25 -1.11
CA LEU A 241 -26.63 -25.68 -0.81
C LEU A 241 -27.46 -25.97 0.45
N GLY A 242 -27.67 -24.96 1.30
CA GLY A 242 -28.51 -25.04 2.47
C GLY A 242 -27.80 -25.58 3.72
N ASP A 243 -28.57 -25.78 4.78
CA ASP A 243 -28.06 -26.28 6.04
C ASP A 243 -27.61 -27.74 5.92
N GLY A 244 -26.52 -28.09 6.61
CA GLY A 244 -25.94 -29.44 6.56
C GLY A 244 -24.92 -29.69 5.45
N ILE A 245 -24.56 -28.67 4.67
CA ILE A 245 -23.44 -28.73 3.72
C ILE A 245 -22.16 -29.26 4.40
N ARG A 246 -21.46 -30.20 3.77
CA ARG A 246 -20.15 -30.68 4.23
C ARG A 246 -19.03 -29.95 3.50
N LEU A 247 -17.83 -29.96 4.08
CA LEU A 247 -16.65 -29.33 3.46
C LEU A 247 -16.35 -29.93 2.08
N GLN A 248 -16.58 -31.23 1.90
CA GLN A 248 -16.41 -31.91 0.61
C GLN A 248 -17.35 -31.34 -0.46
N ASP A 249 -18.59 -31.02 -0.08
CA ASP A 249 -19.59 -30.45 -0.99
C ASP A 249 -19.17 -29.02 -1.41
N LEU A 250 -18.72 -28.20 -0.44
CA LEU A 250 -18.14 -26.89 -0.73
C LEU A 250 -16.89 -26.98 -1.63
N GLY A 251 -15.98 -27.91 -1.35
CA GLY A 251 -14.78 -28.14 -2.14
C GLY A 251 -15.10 -28.53 -3.58
N PHE A 252 -16.10 -29.41 -3.76
CA PHE A 252 -16.59 -29.82 -5.07
C PHE A 252 -17.15 -28.63 -5.86
N GLU A 253 -17.98 -27.78 -5.23
CA GLU A 253 -18.52 -26.58 -5.87
C GLU A 253 -17.43 -25.58 -6.28
N LEU A 254 -16.46 -25.34 -5.40
CA LEU A 254 -15.32 -24.45 -5.68
C LEU A 254 -14.54 -24.93 -6.92
N GLU A 255 -14.24 -26.23 -6.97
CA GLU A 255 -13.42 -26.82 -8.03
C GLU A 255 -14.14 -26.98 -9.37
N ASN A 256 -15.43 -27.31 -9.35
CA ASN A 256 -16.15 -27.75 -10.54
C ASN A 256 -17.10 -26.70 -11.10
N ARG A 257 -17.63 -25.80 -10.28
CA ARG A 257 -18.55 -24.76 -10.72
C ARG A 257 -17.90 -23.38 -10.66
N VAL A 258 -17.46 -22.96 -9.47
CA VAL A 258 -16.93 -21.61 -9.24
C VAL A 258 -15.68 -21.35 -10.08
N TRP A 259 -14.75 -22.31 -10.14
CA TRP A 259 -13.56 -22.21 -10.99
C TRP A 259 -13.90 -22.09 -12.48
N LYS A 260 -14.85 -22.89 -12.98
CA LYS A 260 -15.26 -22.84 -14.39
C LYS A 260 -15.89 -21.49 -14.72
N HIS A 261 -16.70 -20.95 -13.80
CA HIS A 261 -17.26 -19.60 -13.91
C HIS A 261 -16.15 -18.55 -14.03
N TYR A 262 -15.14 -18.59 -13.16
CA TYR A 262 -13.97 -17.70 -13.25
C TYR A 262 -13.23 -17.79 -14.57
N LYS A 263 -12.94 -19.01 -15.06
CA LYS A 263 -12.25 -19.17 -16.35
C LYS A 263 -13.09 -18.67 -17.52
N ALA A 264 -14.41 -18.90 -17.51
CA ALA A 264 -15.32 -18.36 -18.51
C ALA A 264 -15.34 -16.83 -18.48
N TRP A 265 -15.42 -16.23 -17.29
CA TRP A 265 -15.36 -14.79 -17.11
C TRP A 265 -14.04 -14.20 -17.64
N CYS A 266 -12.89 -14.77 -17.28
CA CYS A 266 -11.58 -14.31 -17.77
C CYS A 266 -11.47 -14.32 -19.30
N ARG A 267 -11.98 -15.39 -19.96
CA ARG A 267 -12.02 -15.47 -21.43
C ARG A 267 -12.89 -14.37 -22.02
N ARG A 268 -14.08 -14.16 -21.44
CA ARG A 268 -15.07 -13.17 -21.90
C ARG A 268 -14.57 -11.74 -21.72
N THR A 269 -13.84 -11.44 -20.65
CA THR A 269 -13.33 -10.10 -20.33
C THR A 269 -11.89 -9.86 -20.80
N LYS A 270 -11.24 -10.86 -21.42
CA LYS A 270 -9.83 -10.81 -21.86
C LYS A 270 -8.85 -10.47 -20.72
N VAL A 271 -9.19 -10.86 -19.49
CA VAL A 271 -8.32 -10.72 -18.32
C VAL A 271 -7.45 -11.97 -18.18
N ALA A 272 -6.15 -11.78 -17.94
CA ALA A 272 -5.26 -12.87 -17.59
C ALA A 272 -5.74 -13.56 -16.30
N GLY A 273 -6.27 -14.77 -16.42
CA GLY A 273 -6.71 -15.56 -15.27
C GLY A 273 -5.54 -16.19 -14.53
N CYS A 274 -5.71 -16.52 -13.25
CA CYS A 274 -4.70 -17.28 -12.52
C CYS A 274 -4.61 -18.73 -13.04
N GLY A 275 -3.44 -19.35 -12.82
CA GLY A 275 -3.22 -20.78 -13.09
C GLY A 275 -3.70 -21.70 -11.97
N HIS A 276 -3.91 -21.17 -10.75
CA HIS A 276 -4.30 -21.97 -9.59
C HIS A 276 -5.80 -22.21 -9.54
N ARG A 277 -6.22 -23.48 -9.57
CA ARG A 277 -7.60 -23.91 -9.38
C ARG A 277 -8.12 -23.51 -8.00
N PHE A 278 -9.41 -23.19 -7.90
CA PHE A 278 -10.07 -22.91 -6.62
C PHE A 278 -10.39 -24.21 -5.89
N ASN A 279 -10.06 -24.26 -4.61
CA ASN A 279 -10.37 -25.37 -3.70
C ASN A 279 -10.38 -24.84 -2.25
N LEU A 280 -10.67 -25.71 -1.28
CA LEU A 280 -10.73 -25.34 0.14
C LEU A 280 -9.43 -24.71 0.64
N THR A 281 -8.27 -25.30 0.35
CA THR A 281 -6.95 -24.78 0.76
C THR A 281 -6.69 -23.39 0.19
N ARG A 282 -7.02 -23.16 -1.09
CA ARG A 282 -6.81 -21.87 -1.75
C ARG A 282 -7.74 -20.77 -1.26
N PHE A 283 -8.89 -21.15 -0.70
CA PHE A 283 -9.87 -20.25 -0.10
C PHE A 283 -9.76 -20.21 1.44
N GLY A 284 -8.78 -20.88 2.04
CA GLY A 284 -8.58 -20.90 3.50
C GLY A 284 -9.74 -21.53 4.28
N ARG A 285 -10.47 -22.48 3.68
CA ARG A 285 -11.69 -23.07 4.22
C ARG A 285 -11.57 -24.59 4.41
N GLU A 286 -10.41 -25.07 4.82
CA GLU A 286 -10.16 -26.49 5.08
C GLU A 286 -10.89 -27.00 6.33
N GLN A 287 -11.37 -26.10 7.19
CA GLN A 287 -12.14 -26.39 8.39
C GLN A 287 -13.23 -25.33 8.56
N TRP A 288 -14.42 -25.72 9.05
CA TRP A 288 -15.52 -24.78 9.37
C TRP A 288 -15.13 -23.73 10.41
N GLY A 289 -14.20 -24.07 11.31
CA GLY A 289 -13.66 -23.16 12.31
C GLY A 289 -12.77 -22.06 11.74
N TYR A 290 -12.36 -22.10 10.47
CA TYR A 290 -11.47 -21.11 9.88
C TYR A 290 -12.24 -20.09 9.05
N TYR A 291 -11.79 -18.84 9.11
CA TYR A 291 -12.30 -17.81 8.21
C TYR A 291 -11.72 -18.01 6.80
N PRO A 292 -12.53 -17.89 5.74
CA PRO A 292 -12.02 -17.91 4.38
C PRO A 292 -11.00 -16.80 4.17
N GLU A 293 -9.87 -17.16 3.59
CA GLU A 293 -8.75 -16.26 3.29
C GLU A 293 -8.02 -16.79 2.05
N LEU A 294 -7.82 -15.93 1.05
CA LEU A 294 -7.11 -16.32 -0.16
C LEU A 294 -5.66 -16.65 0.18
N HIS A 295 -5.20 -17.81 -0.30
CA HIS A 295 -3.81 -18.21 -0.14
C HIS A 295 -2.86 -17.20 -0.82
N SER A 296 -1.68 -16.99 -0.23
CA SER A 296 -0.60 -16.10 -0.72
C SER A 296 -0.06 -16.38 -2.13
N CYS A 297 -0.52 -17.45 -2.79
CA CYS A 297 -0.18 -17.72 -4.19
C CYS A 297 -0.92 -16.78 -5.13
N TYR A 298 -2.05 -16.21 -4.69
CA TYR A 298 -2.75 -15.16 -5.42
C TYR A 298 -2.05 -13.82 -5.22
N LYS A 299 -1.33 -13.37 -6.25
CA LYS A 299 -0.68 -12.06 -6.25
C LYS A 299 -1.71 -10.94 -6.35
N ALA A 300 -1.31 -9.73 -5.93
CA ALA A 300 -2.21 -8.58 -5.78
C ALA A 300 -3.06 -8.31 -7.03
N TYR A 301 -2.46 -8.37 -8.23
CA TYR A 301 -3.18 -8.14 -9.48
C TYR A 301 -4.31 -9.16 -9.68
N THR A 302 -4.04 -10.43 -9.39
CA THR A 302 -5.06 -11.49 -9.45
C THR A 302 -6.19 -11.21 -8.48
N VAL A 303 -5.87 -10.85 -7.23
CA VAL A 303 -6.91 -10.54 -6.22
C VAL A 303 -7.74 -9.33 -6.63
N LYS A 304 -7.11 -8.29 -7.19
CA LYS A 304 -7.81 -7.16 -7.79
C LYS A 304 -8.80 -7.59 -8.88
N MET A 305 -8.41 -8.51 -9.77
CA MET A 305 -9.32 -9.05 -10.78
C MET A 305 -10.43 -9.89 -10.17
N LEU A 306 -10.16 -10.62 -9.09
CA LEU A 306 -11.17 -11.38 -8.36
C LEU A 306 -12.25 -10.49 -7.73
N ILE A 307 -11.95 -9.24 -7.36
CA ILE A 307 -12.96 -8.27 -6.90
C ILE A 307 -14.03 -8.05 -7.99
N TYR A 308 -13.62 -7.87 -9.25
CA TYR A 308 -14.56 -7.69 -10.35
C TYR A 308 -15.32 -8.99 -10.68
N TRP A 309 -14.59 -10.11 -10.67
CA TRP A 309 -15.18 -11.40 -10.95
C TRP A 309 -16.22 -11.82 -9.92
N VAL A 310 -15.97 -11.63 -8.62
CA VAL A 310 -16.91 -12.07 -7.58
C VAL A 310 -18.24 -11.33 -7.69
N TYR A 311 -18.23 -10.05 -8.10
CA TYR A 311 -19.44 -9.32 -8.44
C TYR A 311 -20.19 -9.96 -9.61
N ALA A 312 -19.49 -10.27 -10.72
CA ALA A 312 -20.09 -10.93 -11.87
C ALA A 312 -20.63 -12.33 -11.53
N PHE A 313 -19.90 -13.10 -10.72
CA PHE A 313 -20.33 -14.41 -10.21
C PHE A 313 -21.62 -14.31 -9.42
N LEU A 314 -21.72 -13.35 -8.49
CA LEU A 314 -22.94 -13.15 -7.73
C LEU A 314 -24.09 -12.71 -8.64
N CYS A 315 -23.89 -11.80 -9.60
CA CYS A 315 -24.93 -11.44 -10.57
C CYS A 315 -25.49 -12.65 -11.34
N ASP A 316 -24.60 -13.54 -11.79
CA ASP A 316 -24.96 -14.69 -12.60
C ASP A 316 -25.62 -15.82 -11.76
N GLU A 317 -25.27 -15.92 -10.47
CA GLU A 317 -25.68 -17.02 -9.57
C GLU A 317 -26.74 -16.64 -8.52
N ASP A 318 -27.10 -15.35 -8.36
CA ASP A 318 -27.98 -14.84 -7.29
C ASP A 318 -29.39 -15.43 -7.28
N ARG A 319 -29.84 -15.97 -8.42
CA ARG A 319 -31.23 -16.42 -8.61
C ARG A 319 -31.58 -17.47 -7.56
N ASN A 320 -32.53 -17.13 -6.68
CA ASN A 320 -33.08 -17.98 -5.62
C ASN A 320 -32.12 -18.33 -4.47
N VAL A 321 -31.03 -17.58 -4.24
CA VAL A 321 -30.16 -17.81 -3.08
C VAL A 321 -30.63 -16.95 -1.89
N PRO A 322 -30.88 -17.52 -0.71
CA PRO A 322 -31.28 -16.75 0.47
C PRO A 322 -30.27 -15.65 0.84
N ASN A 323 -30.77 -14.47 1.22
CA ASN A 323 -29.98 -13.30 1.66
C ASN A 323 -28.89 -12.84 0.67
N SER A 324 -29.07 -13.12 -0.62
CA SER A 324 -28.09 -12.83 -1.66
C SER A 324 -27.92 -11.33 -1.94
N GLY A 325 -28.99 -10.54 -1.76
CA GLY A 325 -28.99 -9.10 -2.03
C GLY A 325 -27.93 -8.31 -1.26
N ASN A 326 -27.66 -8.63 0.01
CA ASN A 326 -26.62 -7.94 0.78
C ASN A 326 -25.21 -8.28 0.27
N ARG A 327 -24.95 -9.55 -0.09
CA ARG A 327 -23.68 -9.97 -0.69
C ARG A 327 -23.46 -9.30 -2.05
N LEU A 328 -24.50 -9.21 -2.87
CA LEU A 328 -24.45 -8.55 -4.17
C LEU A 328 -24.16 -7.05 -4.04
N ARG A 329 -24.85 -6.35 -3.13
CA ARG A 329 -24.61 -4.92 -2.84
C ARG A 329 -23.20 -4.66 -2.32
N LEU A 330 -22.72 -5.50 -1.40
CA LEU A 330 -21.36 -5.42 -0.87
C LEU A 330 -20.33 -5.58 -1.97
N SER A 331 -20.49 -6.62 -2.80
CA SER A 331 -19.59 -6.89 -3.92
C SER A 331 -19.62 -5.79 -4.97
N TYR A 332 -20.80 -5.25 -5.29
CA TYR A 332 -20.95 -4.11 -6.18
C TYR A 332 -20.22 -2.89 -5.66
N ALA A 333 -20.42 -2.53 -4.38
CA ALA A 333 -19.81 -1.37 -3.77
C ALA A 333 -18.27 -1.43 -3.84
N LEU A 334 -17.68 -2.58 -3.52
CA LEU A 334 -16.23 -2.76 -3.61
C LEU A 334 -15.72 -2.75 -5.06
N ALA A 335 -16.38 -3.47 -5.97
CA ALA A 335 -15.99 -3.53 -7.38
C ALA A 335 -16.11 -2.16 -8.07
N LYS A 336 -17.18 -1.41 -7.80
CA LYS A 336 -17.40 -0.09 -8.36
C LYS A 336 -16.40 0.93 -7.79
N THR A 337 -16.09 0.88 -6.49
CA THR A 337 -15.02 1.69 -5.90
C THR A 337 -13.68 1.44 -6.60
N GLN A 338 -13.30 0.17 -6.78
CA GLN A 338 -12.07 -0.21 -7.47
C GLN A 338 -12.08 0.23 -8.95
N TRP A 339 -13.23 0.14 -9.62
CA TRP A 339 -13.41 0.61 -11.00
C TRP A 339 -13.21 2.12 -11.13
N LEU A 340 -13.76 2.91 -10.20
CA LEU A 340 -13.60 4.36 -10.18
C LEU A 340 -12.13 4.75 -10.02
N PHE A 341 -11.39 4.10 -9.13
CA PHE A 341 -9.94 4.30 -9.02
C PHE A 341 -9.19 3.88 -10.30
N ASP A 342 -9.63 2.80 -10.94
CA ASP A 342 -8.96 2.28 -12.13
C ASP A 342 -9.14 3.11 -13.39
N ARG A 343 -10.25 3.82 -13.52
CA ARG A 343 -10.60 4.60 -14.71
C ARG A 343 -10.26 6.09 -14.58
N SER A 344 -9.78 6.51 -13.42
CA SER A 344 -9.55 7.92 -13.12
C SER A 344 -8.07 8.31 -13.16
N GLY A 345 -7.83 9.60 -13.38
CA GLY A 345 -6.50 10.21 -13.32
C GLY A 345 -5.90 10.24 -11.91
N PRO A 346 -4.71 10.83 -11.75
CA PRO A 346 -4.02 10.96 -10.45
C PRO A 346 -4.80 11.78 -9.43
N PHE A 347 -5.65 12.69 -9.91
CA PHE A 347 -6.61 13.42 -9.11
C PHE A 347 -8.03 13.09 -9.59
N LEU A 348 -8.89 12.71 -8.66
CA LEU A 348 -10.30 12.43 -8.92
C LEU A 348 -11.05 13.75 -9.10
N THR A 349 -12.04 13.74 -10.00
CA THR A 349 -13.04 14.82 -10.02
C THR A 349 -13.89 14.74 -8.75
N ARG A 350 -14.54 15.85 -8.38
CA ARG A 350 -15.41 15.89 -7.19
C ARG A 350 -16.47 14.77 -7.21
N GLN A 351 -17.15 14.60 -8.34
CA GLN A 351 -18.18 13.57 -8.51
C GLN A 351 -17.61 12.15 -8.30
N VAL A 352 -16.51 11.81 -8.99
CA VAL A 352 -15.88 10.49 -8.88
C VAL A 352 -15.37 10.23 -7.46
N LYS A 353 -14.79 11.24 -6.83
CA LYS A 353 -14.31 11.18 -5.45
C LYS A 353 -15.47 10.88 -4.49
N ASP A 354 -16.55 11.65 -4.57
CA ASP A 354 -17.68 11.54 -3.66
C ASP A 354 -18.37 10.17 -3.84
N GLU A 355 -18.53 9.70 -5.09
CA GLU A 355 -19.07 8.36 -5.39
C GLU A 355 -18.15 7.24 -4.88
N ALA A 356 -16.83 7.31 -5.12
CA ALA A 356 -15.88 6.30 -4.67
C ALA A 356 -15.80 6.20 -3.15
N VAL A 357 -15.81 7.35 -2.45
CA VAL A 357 -15.81 7.39 -0.98
C VAL A 357 -17.12 6.83 -0.42
N TYR A 358 -18.27 7.23 -0.98
CA TYR A 358 -19.57 6.72 -0.56
C TYR A 358 -19.67 5.19 -0.71
N LEU A 359 -19.27 4.65 -1.86
CA LEU A 359 -19.30 3.21 -2.12
C LEU A 359 -18.29 2.46 -1.25
N GLY A 360 -17.09 3.01 -1.03
CA GLY A 360 -16.08 2.40 -0.16
C GLY A 360 -16.55 2.30 1.29
N LEU A 361 -17.19 3.35 1.81
CA LEU A 361 -17.78 3.35 3.16
C LEU A 361 -18.98 2.40 3.25
N SER A 362 -19.84 2.40 2.23
CA SER A 362 -20.98 1.48 2.15
C SER A 362 -20.52 0.01 2.15
N PHE A 363 -19.42 -0.31 1.46
CA PHE A 363 -18.81 -1.62 1.49
C PHE A 363 -18.38 -2.03 2.92
N LEU A 364 -17.68 -1.14 3.65
CA LEU A 364 -17.22 -1.41 5.01
C LEU A 364 -18.40 -1.67 5.96
N LEU A 365 -19.44 -0.85 5.88
CA LEU A 365 -20.67 -0.99 6.66
C LEU A 365 -21.39 -2.31 6.37
N LEU A 366 -21.57 -2.66 5.10
CA LEU A 366 -22.22 -3.92 4.71
C LEU A 366 -21.39 -5.13 5.15
N TYR A 367 -20.07 -5.06 5.07
CA TYR A 367 -19.20 -6.15 5.53
C TYR A 367 -19.27 -6.34 7.05
N GLN A 368 -19.29 -5.24 7.82
CA GLN A 368 -19.53 -5.31 9.26
C GLN A 368 -20.90 -5.89 9.59
N PHE A 369 -21.95 -5.45 8.89
CA PHE A 369 -23.30 -5.95 9.09
C PHE A 369 -23.36 -7.48 8.91
N LEU A 370 -22.81 -8.00 7.81
CA LEU A 370 -22.75 -9.44 7.56
C LEU A 370 -21.91 -10.18 8.60
N ALA A 371 -20.82 -9.56 9.08
CA ALA A 371 -20.01 -10.13 10.16
C ALA A 371 -20.81 -10.27 11.46
N VAL A 372 -21.63 -9.29 11.82
CA VAL A 372 -22.50 -9.34 13.00
C VAL A 372 -23.63 -10.36 12.83
N GLU A 373 -24.29 -10.40 11.67
CA GLU A 373 -25.39 -11.34 11.35
C GLU A 373 -24.95 -12.81 11.47
N ASN A 374 -23.68 -13.08 11.19
CA ASN A 374 -23.11 -14.42 11.23
C ASN A 374 -22.76 -14.92 12.64
N ILE A 375 -22.65 -14.03 13.64
CA ILE A 375 -22.25 -14.40 15.01
C ILE A 375 -23.25 -15.38 15.64
N PRO A 376 -24.57 -15.11 15.67
CA PRO A 376 -25.55 -16.04 16.23
C PRO A 376 -25.63 -17.39 15.49
N GLN A 377 -25.25 -17.41 14.20
CA GLN A 377 -25.25 -18.62 13.39
C GLN A 377 -23.94 -19.44 13.55
N HIS A 378 -22.99 -18.96 14.36
CA HIS A 378 -21.65 -19.53 14.50
C HIS A 378 -20.88 -19.68 13.17
N LYS A 379 -21.24 -18.91 12.14
CA LYS A 379 -20.64 -18.98 10.81
C LYS A 379 -19.44 -18.04 10.70
N ARG A 380 -18.26 -18.56 10.38
CA ARG A 380 -17.02 -17.76 10.27
C ARG A 380 -16.73 -17.33 8.83
N ASN A 381 -17.60 -16.54 8.19
CA ASN A 381 -17.40 -16.13 6.79
C ASN A 381 -16.77 -14.74 6.64
N TRP A 382 -16.88 -13.90 7.67
CA TRP A 382 -16.57 -12.48 7.58
C TRP A 382 -15.53 -12.09 8.62
N LYS A 383 -14.25 -12.21 8.26
CA LYS A 383 -13.13 -11.80 9.11
C LYS A 383 -12.87 -10.31 8.90
N ILE A 384 -12.92 -9.53 9.98
CA ILE A 384 -12.46 -8.13 9.99
C ILE A 384 -11.07 -8.08 10.60
N VAL A 385 -10.09 -7.66 9.80
CA VAL A 385 -8.69 -7.46 10.20
C VAL A 385 -8.33 -5.97 10.22
N PRO A 386 -7.23 -5.54 10.85
CA PRO A 386 -6.83 -4.13 10.89
C PRO A 386 -6.78 -3.43 9.51
N LYS A 387 -6.51 -4.18 8.42
CA LYS A 387 -6.48 -3.63 7.05
C LYS A 387 -7.82 -3.03 6.60
N PHE A 388 -8.95 -3.47 7.15
CA PHE A 388 -10.25 -2.82 6.89
C PHE A 388 -10.29 -1.39 7.44
N HIS A 389 -9.70 -1.18 8.62
CA HIS A 389 -9.61 0.14 9.23
C HIS A 389 -8.60 1.04 8.50
N SER A 390 -7.49 0.51 8.01
CA SER A 390 -6.61 1.27 7.11
C SER A 390 -7.26 1.58 5.77
N PHE A 391 -8.16 0.72 5.26
CA PHE A 391 -8.94 1.04 4.07
C PHE A 391 -9.90 2.21 4.30
N LEU A 392 -10.49 2.32 5.49
CA LEU A 392 -11.24 3.51 5.91
C LEU A 392 -10.38 4.77 5.88
N HIS A 393 -9.17 4.72 6.46
CA HIS A 393 -8.24 5.87 6.39
C HIS A 393 -7.79 6.20 4.97
N LEU A 394 -7.64 5.19 4.10
CA LEU A 394 -7.39 5.40 2.67
C LEU A 394 -8.57 6.15 2.02
N LEU A 395 -9.81 5.81 2.32
CA LEU A 395 -10.98 6.54 1.80
C LEU A 395 -11.07 7.96 2.34
N GLN A 396 -10.73 8.20 3.61
CA GLN A 396 -10.63 9.54 4.18
C GLN A 396 -9.53 10.37 3.50
N TYR A 397 -8.40 9.74 3.20
CA TYR A 397 -7.32 10.34 2.43
C TYR A 397 -7.79 10.77 1.04
N VAL A 398 -8.53 9.91 0.33
CA VAL A 398 -9.14 10.24 -0.96
C VAL A 398 -10.13 11.41 -0.83
N LYS A 399 -11.01 11.37 0.17
CA LYS A 399 -12.00 12.43 0.41
C LYS A 399 -11.34 13.81 0.60
N ARG A 400 -10.26 13.83 1.39
CA ARG A 400 -9.52 15.04 1.76
C ARG A 400 -8.65 15.58 0.62
N THR A 401 -7.88 14.72 -0.04
CA THR A 401 -6.85 15.13 -0.99
C THR A 401 -7.31 15.08 -2.45
N SER A 402 -8.43 14.41 -2.73
CA SER A 402 -8.88 14.01 -4.08
C SER A 402 -7.84 13.20 -4.85
N ARG A 403 -6.80 12.68 -4.20
CA ARG A 403 -5.78 11.87 -4.85
C ARG A 403 -6.30 10.46 -5.05
N ASN A 404 -5.94 9.88 -6.20
CA ASN A 404 -6.35 8.54 -6.55
C ASN A 404 -5.32 7.52 -6.05
N PRO A 405 -5.69 6.59 -5.13
CA PRO A 405 -4.76 5.62 -4.55
C PRO A 405 -4.11 4.70 -5.59
N ARG A 406 -4.74 4.53 -6.76
CA ARG A 406 -4.12 3.80 -7.88
C ARG A 406 -2.77 4.39 -8.30
N TRP A 407 -2.60 5.70 -8.18
CA TRP A 407 -1.36 6.37 -8.57
C TRP A 407 -0.30 6.33 -7.46
N GLU A 408 -0.66 5.80 -6.29
CA GLU A 408 0.17 5.75 -5.10
C GLU A 408 0.49 4.32 -4.67
N HIS A 409 -0.20 3.32 -5.22
CA HIS A 409 0.01 1.91 -4.90
C HIS A 409 1.45 1.43 -5.16
N CYS A 410 1.82 0.31 -4.53
CA CYS A 410 3.16 -0.27 -4.61
C CYS A 410 3.39 -1.29 -5.74
N TYR A 411 2.51 -1.43 -6.75
CA TYR A 411 2.70 -2.44 -7.81
C TYR A 411 4.02 -2.32 -8.56
N GLN A 412 4.42 -1.10 -8.91
CA GLN A 412 5.69 -0.88 -9.59
C GLN A 412 6.88 -0.99 -8.62
N ASP A 413 6.64 -0.74 -7.33
CA ASP A 413 7.67 -0.86 -6.30
C ASP A 413 8.00 -2.34 -6.09
N GLU A 414 6.98 -3.21 -6.03
CA GLU A 414 7.09 -4.67 -6.01
C GLU A 414 7.80 -5.23 -7.25
N ASP A 415 7.49 -4.70 -8.44
CA ASP A 415 8.19 -5.10 -9.66
C ASP A 415 9.67 -4.71 -9.63
N LEU A 416 10.00 -3.51 -9.13
CA LEU A 416 11.38 -3.12 -8.87
C LEU A 416 12.04 -4.05 -7.86
N MET A 417 11.37 -4.37 -6.74
CA MET A 417 11.91 -5.27 -5.71
C MET A 417 12.24 -6.65 -6.31
N LYS A 418 11.38 -7.18 -7.17
CA LYS A 418 11.64 -8.44 -7.88
C LYS A 418 12.88 -8.35 -8.77
N GLN A 419 13.03 -7.27 -9.54
CA GLN A 419 14.21 -7.08 -10.40
C GLN A 419 15.49 -6.94 -9.60
N ILE A 420 15.48 -6.11 -8.55
CA ILE A 420 16.63 -5.95 -7.64
C ILE A 420 16.95 -7.28 -6.96
N GLY A 421 15.94 -8.02 -6.52
CA GLY A 421 16.10 -9.37 -5.95
C GLY A 421 16.75 -10.34 -6.93
N ASN A 422 16.32 -10.36 -8.20
CA ASN A 422 16.92 -11.18 -9.24
C ASN A 422 18.39 -10.82 -9.49
N ILE A 423 18.70 -9.52 -9.62
CA ILE A 423 20.08 -9.05 -9.77
C ILE A 423 20.90 -9.50 -8.55
N ALA A 424 20.42 -9.23 -7.34
CA ALA A 424 21.13 -9.56 -6.11
C ALA A 424 21.37 -11.06 -5.96
N SER A 425 20.39 -11.91 -6.31
CA SER A 425 20.52 -13.37 -6.23
C SER A 425 21.52 -13.97 -7.21
N SER A 426 21.93 -13.19 -8.21
CA SER A 426 22.93 -13.57 -9.22
C SER A 426 24.35 -13.10 -8.88
N THR A 427 24.58 -12.60 -7.67
CA THR A 427 25.87 -12.08 -7.20
C THR A 427 26.46 -12.95 -6.08
N HIS A 428 27.69 -12.69 -5.65
CA HIS A 428 28.25 -13.39 -4.50
C HIS A 428 27.71 -12.77 -3.19
N PRO A 429 27.25 -13.56 -2.20
CA PRO A 429 26.63 -13.03 -0.97
C PRO A 429 27.47 -11.98 -0.20
N PHE A 430 28.79 -12.13 -0.19
CA PHE A 430 29.70 -11.17 0.48
C PHE A 430 29.82 -9.80 -0.20
N THR A 431 29.65 -9.74 -1.52
CA THR A 431 29.81 -8.50 -2.32
C THR A 431 28.50 -8.05 -2.97
N MET A 432 27.39 -8.69 -2.59
CA MET A 432 26.09 -8.54 -3.22
C MET A 432 25.60 -7.09 -3.24
N ASP A 433 25.74 -6.35 -2.14
CA ASP A 433 25.35 -4.95 -2.06
C ASP A 433 26.03 -4.10 -3.14
N LYS A 434 27.37 -4.11 -3.19
CA LYS A 434 28.16 -3.36 -4.16
C LYS A 434 27.91 -3.82 -5.60
N VAL A 435 27.93 -5.13 -5.85
CA VAL A 435 27.79 -5.68 -7.22
C VAL A 435 26.38 -5.47 -7.76
N THR A 436 25.35 -5.56 -6.91
CA THR A 436 23.95 -5.28 -7.32
C THR A 436 23.79 -3.83 -7.75
N CYS A 437 24.30 -2.88 -6.97
CA CYS A 437 24.26 -1.46 -7.33
C CYS A 437 24.99 -1.18 -8.65
N ASN A 438 26.16 -1.79 -8.87
CA ASN A 438 26.92 -1.64 -10.11
C ASN A 438 26.17 -2.22 -11.32
N ARG A 439 25.60 -3.43 -11.19
CA ARG A 439 24.80 -4.05 -12.25
C ARG A 439 23.53 -3.26 -12.55
N TYR A 440 22.84 -2.77 -11.51
CA TYR A 440 21.69 -1.89 -11.68
C TYR A 440 22.05 -0.60 -12.42
N ARG A 441 23.18 0.03 -12.06
CA ARG A 441 23.66 1.23 -12.76
C ARG A 441 23.99 0.95 -14.22
N ALA A 442 24.66 -0.17 -14.51
CA ALA A 442 24.93 -0.58 -15.89
C ALA A 442 23.63 -0.78 -16.68
N LEU A 443 22.58 -1.35 -16.07
CA LEU A 443 21.26 -1.45 -16.70
C LEU A 443 20.63 -0.09 -17.00
N LEU A 444 20.86 0.93 -16.18
CA LEU A 444 20.37 2.29 -16.46
C LEU A 444 21.18 2.98 -17.57
N GLU A 445 22.49 2.75 -17.64
CA GLU A 445 23.38 3.39 -18.61
C GLU A 445 23.34 2.73 -20.00
N PHE A 446 23.11 1.41 -20.06
CA PHE A 446 23.19 0.61 -21.30
C PHE A 446 21.89 -0.12 -21.65
N GLY A 447 20.80 0.13 -20.92
CA GLY A 447 19.56 -0.66 -20.96
C GLY A 447 18.71 -0.58 -22.22
N ASP A 448 19.03 0.30 -23.18
CA ASP A 448 18.41 0.28 -24.51
C ASP A 448 18.94 -0.90 -25.39
N VAL A 449 19.82 -1.76 -24.87
CA VAL A 449 20.54 -2.82 -25.60
C VAL A 449 20.16 -4.25 -25.19
N PHE A 450 19.19 -4.47 -24.30
CA PHE A 450 18.81 -5.83 -23.84
C PHE A 450 17.32 -6.15 -23.93
#